data_AF-A0A0C4FAF8-F1
#
_entry.id   AF-A0A0C4FAF8-F1
#
_cell.length_a   1.000
_cell.length_b   1.000
_cell.length_c   1.000
_cell.angle_alpha   90.00
_cell.angle_beta   90.00
_cell.angle_gamma   90.00
#
_symmetry.space_group_name_H-M   'P 1'
#
loop_
_entity.id
_entity.type
_entity.pdbx_description
1 polymer ?
#
loop_
_entity_poly.entity_id
_entity_poly.type
_entity_poly.pdbx_seq_one_letter_code
_entity_poly.pdbx_strand_id
1 'polypeptide(L)'
;MLLFFSRNWEISVWDQDGVGSNMVQDQPVTAHIYEFTTQLLVDSDLKFKGLEKGIVLTQIIFCMKERNQKKINSHQWMFNSFCPLLQPNVCVLLEVGTKPGPRKGWLGLLNPIVAAQNFEYKMSTYRYIALKNNEIGRGPLALYFKGKTLAGRDADVFTSNMYLAEDRILCWELVAKRGHNWVLKYVKSAWGETNVPNEVPEFIIQRRRWLNGSFFAAIYSLAHIGQMSRTEHSRKKALALYFEGLYNF
;
A
#
# COMPACT_ATOMS: atom_id res chain seq x y z
N MET A 1 3.65 -5.08 6.15
CA MET A 1 2.25 -5.30 6.55
C MET A 1 2.29 -5.84 7.97
N LEU A 2 2.08 -4.96 8.95
CA LEU A 2 1.96 -5.32 10.37
C LEU A 2 0.48 -5.15 10.71
N LEU A 3 -0.19 -6.24 11.09
CA LEU A 3 -1.59 -6.27 11.48
C LEU A 3 -1.65 -6.56 12.99
N PHE A 4 -2.42 -5.74 13.72
CA PHE A 4 -2.71 -5.94 15.14
C PHE A 4 -4.21 -6.07 15.37
N PHE A 5 -4.68 -7.13 16.05
CA PHE A 5 -6.09 -7.27 16.46
C PHE A 5 -6.25 -7.85 17.86
N SER A 6 -7.49 -7.88 18.35
CA SER A 6 -7.91 -8.45 19.63
C SER A 6 -9.32 -9.02 19.50
N ARG A 7 -9.46 -10.21 20.10
CA ARG A 7 -10.63 -11.00 20.51
C ARG A 7 -11.45 -11.79 19.48
N ASN A 8 -11.24 -13.11 19.61
CA ASN A 8 -12.15 -14.25 19.48
C ASN A 8 -12.79 -14.49 18.11
N TRP A 9 -12.07 -15.21 17.24
CA TRP A 9 -12.68 -16.08 16.24
C TRP A 9 -11.81 -17.30 16.00
N GLU A 10 -12.43 -18.48 15.95
CA GLU A 10 -11.81 -19.76 15.59
C GLU A 10 -11.25 -19.67 14.16
N ILE A 11 -9.94 -19.50 14.07
CA ILE A 11 -9.14 -19.79 12.90
C ILE A 11 -8.18 -20.87 13.37
N SER A 12 -8.05 -21.96 12.61
CA SER A 12 -7.16 -23.07 12.95
C SER A 12 -5.71 -22.61 12.95
N VAL A 13 -5.25 -22.15 14.12
CA VAL A 13 -3.86 -21.79 14.45
C VAL A 13 -3.13 -23.07 14.80
N TRP A 14 -2.23 -23.52 13.93
CA TRP A 14 -1.29 -24.59 14.24
C TRP A 14 0.11 -23.96 14.34
N ASP A 15 0.77 -24.20 15.47
CA ASP A 15 2.16 -23.82 15.76
C ASP A 15 2.97 -25.09 16.05
N GLN A 16 4.30 -25.04 15.82
CA GLN A 16 5.36 -26.06 16.01
C GLN A 16 5.81 -26.88 14.80
N ASP A 17 7.15 -26.95 14.65
CA ASP A 17 7.98 -27.55 13.59
C ASP A 17 7.26 -28.52 12.62
N GLY A 18 7.16 -28.12 11.34
CA GLY A 18 6.30 -28.76 10.32
C GLY A 18 5.13 -27.88 9.81
N VAL A 19 5.18 -26.57 10.09
CA VAL A 19 4.06 -25.60 10.17
C VAL A 19 3.46 -25.10 8.85
N GLY A 20 3.41 -25.93 7.82
CA GLY A 20 2.73 -25.60 6.56
C GLY A 20 2.30 -26.86 5.84
N SER A 21 1.00 -27.14 5.83
CA SER A 21 0.44 -28.16 4.94
C SER A 21 -0.02 -27.51 3.65
N ASN A 22 0.26 -28.13 2.50
CA ASN A 22 -0.23 -27.64 1.22
C ASN A 22 -1.68 -28.06 0.98
N MET A 23 -2.21 -28.97 1.81
CA MET A 23 -3.56 -29.53 1.71
C MET A 23 -4.20 -29.66 3.11
N VAL A 24 -5.46 -29.25 3.27
CA VAL A 24 -6.26 -29.47 4.48
C VAL A 24 -7.61 -30.03 4.02
N GLN A 25 -8.01 -31.20 4.53
CA GLN A 25 -9.25 -31.88 4.12
C GLN A 25 -9.38 -32.02 2.59
N ASP A 26 -8.29 -32.45 1.93
CA ASP A 26 -8.19 -32.56 0.46
C ASP A 26 -8.41 -31.27 -0.33
N GLN A 27 -8.45 -30.12 0.35
CA GLN A 27 -8.47 -28.80 -0.29
C GLN A 27 -7.08 -28.17 -0.26
N PRO A 28 -6.65 -27.55 -1.37
CA PRO A 28 -5.36 -26.87 -1.42
C PRO A 28 -5.38 -25.64 -0.50
N VAL A 29 -4.32 -25.48 0.29
CA VAL A 29 -4.17 -24.33 1.17
C VAL A 29 -3.94 -23.07 0.34
N THR A 30 -4.73 -22.03 0.60
CA THR A 30 -4.60 -20.72 -0.05
C THR A 30 -3.67 -19.77 0.68
N ALA A 31 -3.64 -19.86 2.01
CA ALA A 31 -2.81 -19.03 2.87
C ALA A 31 -2.61 -19.69 4.24
N HIS A 32 -1.45 -19.43 4.85
CA HIS A 32 -1.12 -19.78 6.23
C HIS A 32 -1.24 -18.53 7.09
N ILE A 33 -1.95 -18.65 8.22
CA ILE A 33 -2.14 -17.55 9.16
C ILE A 33 -1.52 -17.96 10.49
N TYR A 34 -0.63 -17.10 10.98
CA TYR A 34 0.07 -17.25 12.24
C TYR A 34 -0.29 -16.09 13.14
N GLU A 35 -0.46 -16.37 14.41
CA GLU A 35 -0.81 -15.37 15.41
C GLU A 35 0.18 -15.44 16.56
N PHE A 36 0.66 -14.29 17.01
CA PHE A 36 1.60 -14.20 18.10
C PHE A 36 1.31 -12.96 18.95
N THR A 37 1.15 -13.15 20.26
CA THR A 37 0.99 -12.02 21.19
C THR A 37 2.32 -11.72 21.87
N THR A 38 2.84 -10.51 21.67
CA THR A 38 4.14 -10.09 22.23
C THR A 38 4.10 -10.07 23.75
N GLN A 39 5.00 -10.80 24.41
CA GLN A 39 5.10 -10.83 25.87
C GLN A 39 6.16 -9.85 26.42
N LEU A 40 7.03 -9.33 25.55
CA LEU A 40 8.13 -8.43 25.88
C LEU A 40 8.04 -7.17 25.02
N LEU A 41 8.34 -6.02 25.63
CA LEU A 41 8.47 -4.73 24.94
C LEU A 41 9.94 -4.36 24.84
N VAL A 42 10.36 -3.86 23.70
CA VAL A 42 11.66 -3.19 23.55
C VAL A 42 11.39 -1.69 23.57
N ASP A 43 12.01 -0.97 24.51
CA ASP A 43 11.88 0.49 24.57
C ASP A 43 12.79 1.20 23.56
N SER A 44 12.68 2.52 23.48
CA SER A 44 13.47 3.36 22.57
C SER A 44 14.99 3.25 22.77
N ASP A 45 15.44 2.77 23.94
CA ASP A 45 16.84 2.55 24.29
C ASP A 45 17.26 1.08 24.04
N LEU A 46 16.44 0.32 23.32
CA LEU A 46 16.62 -1.11 23.02
C LEU A 46 16.66 -2.00 24.27
N LYS A 47 16.05 -1.57 25.38
CA LYS A 47 15.96 -2.37 26.61
C LYS A 47 14.67 -3.16 26.65
N PHE A 48 14.79 -4.44 26.97
CA PHE A 48 13.64 -5.31 27.19
C PHE A 48 12.94 -4.92 28.49
N LYS A 49 11.63 -4.74 28.41
CA LYS A 49 10.72 -4.63 29.54
C LYS A 49 9.81 -5.86 29.51
N GLY A 50 9.61 -6.45 30.69
CA GLY A 50 8.64 -7.52 30.92
C GLY A 50 7.30 -7.01 31.44
N LEU A 51 6.32 -7.92 31.50
CA LEU A 51 4.93 -7.66 31.88
C LEU A 51 4.75 -6.82 33.16
N GLU A 52 5.67 -6.94 34.11
CA GLU A 52 5.66 -6.24 35.39
C GLU A 52 5.67 -4.70 35.29
N LYS A 53 6.06 -4.14 34.13
CA LYS A 53 6.10 -2.69 33.91
C LYS A 53 4.88 -2.12 33.16
N GLY A 54 3.75 -2.84 33.16
CA GLY A 54 2.50 -2.34 32.55
C GLY A 54 2.56 -2.26 31.02
N ILE A 55 3.08 -3.33 30.39
CA ILE A 55 3.22 -3.40 28.94
C ILE A 55 1.86 -3.60 28.28
N VAL A 56 1.61 -2.87 27.20
CA VAL A 56 0.50 -3.14 26.29
C VAL A 56 0.89 -4.33 25.41
N LEU A 57 0.29 -5.49 25.68
CA LEU A 57 0.41 -6.67 24.85
C LEU A 57 -0.04 -6.36 23.43
N THR A 58 0.76 -6.77 22.47
CA THR A 58 0.56 -6.46 21.07
C THR A 58 0.40 -7.78 20.30
N GLN A 59 -0.81 -8.05 19.80
CA GLN A 59 -1.12 -9.27 19.06
C GLN A 59 -0.82 -9.08 17.58
N ILE A 60 0.16 -9.80 17.06
CA ILE A 60 0.61 -9.78 15.67
C ILE A 60 -0.06 -10.92 14.91
N ILE A 61 -0.71 -10.60 13.80
CA ILE A 61 -1.21 -11.60 12.85
C ILE A 61 -0.35 -11.53 11.58
N PHE A 62 0.25 -12.65 11.22
CA PHE A 62 1.03 -12.82 10.01
C PHE A 62 0.29 -13.76 9.05
N CYS A 63 0.02 -13.27 7.84
CA CYS A 63 -0.64 -14.04 6.79
C CYS A 63 0.33 -14.23 5.62
N MET A 64 0.66 -15.48 5.30
CA MET A 64 1.49 -15.87 4.17
C MET A 64 0.64 -16.53 3.11
N LYS A 65 0.71 -16.07 1.85
CA LYS A 65 -0.02 -16.70 0.74
C LYS A 65 0.80 -17.86 0.19
N GLU A 66 0.13 -18.97 -0.13
CA GLU A 66 0.77 -20.16 -0.71
C GLU A 66 1.34 -19.86 -2.11
N ARG A 67 0.65 -19.01 -2.88
CA ARG A 67 1.05 -18.63 -4.23
C ARG A 67 1.33 -17.14 -4.34
N ASN A 68 2.43 -16.79 -5.01
CA ASN A 68 2.72 -15.40 -5.35
C ASN A 68 1.80 -14.89 -6.46
N GLN A 69 0.69 -14.27 -6.05
CA GLN A 69 -0.31 -13.68 -6.95
C GLN A 69 -0.13 -12.16 -7.15
N LYS A 70 1.10 -11.64 -6.98
CA LYS A 70 1.47 -10.21 -7.12
C LYS A 70 0.86 -9.28 -6.05
N LYS A 71 1.29 -8.01 -6.10
CA LYS A 71 0.94 -6.91 -5.16
C LYS A 71 -0.58 -6.71 -5.00
N ILE A 72 -1.29 -6.50 -6.12
CA ILE A 72 -2.71 -6.13 -6.08
C ILE A 72 -3.57 -7.19 -5.38
N ASN A 73 -3.23 -8.47 -5.54
CA ASN A 73 -3.91 -9.55 -4.84
C ASN A 73 -3.65 -9.51 -3.32
N SER A 74 -2.42 -9.22 -2.88
CA SER A 74 -2.15 -9.01 -1.45
C SER A 74 -2.97 -7.86 -0.87
N HIS A 75 -3.19 -6.80 -1.64
CA HIS A 75 -4.05 -5.69 -1.24
C HIS A 75 -5.53 -6.11 -1.17
N GLN A 76 -5.99 -7.04 -2.01
CA GLN A 76 -7.35 -7.59 -1.90
C GLN A 76 -7.54 -8.40 -0.62
N TRP A 77 -6.58 -9.27 -0.26
CA TRP A 77 -6.59 -9.96 1.03
C TRP A 77 -6.68 -8.94 2.17
N MET A 78 -5.84 -7.92 2.15
CA MET A 78 -5.85 -6.86 3.15
C MET A 78 -7.19 -6.10 3.21
N PHE A 79 -7.60 -5.43 2.13
CA PHE A 79 -8.72 -4.48 2.15
C PHE A 79 -10.10 -5.13 2.04
N ASN A 80 -10.22 -6.27 1.38
CA ASN A 80 -11.53 -6.92 1.14
C ASN A 80 -11.78 -8.09 2.09
N SER A 81 -10.75 -8.66 2.72
CA SER A 81 -10.90 -9.80 3.64
C SER A 81 -10.61 -9.39 5.08
N PHE A 82 -9.40 -8.92 5.37
CA PHE A 82 -9.00 -8.58 6.73
C PHE A 82 -9.67 -7.28 7.24
N CYS A 83 -9.53 -6.15 6.53
CA CYS A 83 -10.03 -4.87 7.02
C CYS A 83 -11.54 -4.83 7.35
N PRO A 84 -12.45 -5.50 6.60
CA PRO A 84 -13.87 -5.52 6.95
C PRO A 84 -14.17 -6.23 8.27
N LEU A 85 -13.46 -7.32 8.57
CA LEU A 85 -13.60 -8.05 9.84
C LEU A 85 -13.02 -7.25 11.00
N LEU A 86 -11.91 -6.58 10.71
CA LEU A 86 -11.02 -6.05 11.72
C LEU A 86 -11.24 -4.56 12.02
N GLN A 87 -11.86 -3.81 11.10
CA GLN A 87 -12.10 -2.37 11.16
C GLN A 87 -10.87 -1.57 11.69
N PRO A 88 -9.68 -1.68 11.06
CA PRO A 88 -8.49 -0.97 11.53
C PRO A 88 -8.71 0.54 11.52
N ASN A 89 -8.08 1.25 12.44
CA ASN A 89 -8.03 2.72 12.37
C ASN A 89 -7.14 3.20 11.21
N VAL A 90 -6.04 2.48 10.98
CA VAL A 90 -4.99 2.84 10.01
C VAL A 90 -4.56 1.61 9.22
N CYS A 91 -4.40 1.78 7.91
CA CYS A 91 -3.84 0.79 7.01
C CYS A 91 -2.49 1.29 6.50
N VAL A 92 -1.45 0.45 6.60
CA VAL A 92 -0.10 0.77 6.12
C VAL A 92 0.29 -0.20 5.01
N LEU A 93 0.58 0.36 3.84
CA LEU A 93 1.16 -0.34 2.70
C LEU A 93 2.68 -0.13 2.72
N LEU A 94 3.42 -1.23 2.83
CA LEU A 94 4.88 -1.25 2.85
C LEU A 94 5.39 -2.00 1.62
N GLU A 95 6.10 -1.31 0.73
CA GLU A 95 6.83 -1.91 -0.38
C GLU A 95 8.32 -1.95 -0.03
N VAL A 96 8.75 -2.96 0.71
CA VAL A 96 10.16 -3.17 1.06
C VAL A 96 10.81 -4.17 0.10
N GLY A 97 11.87 -3.75 -0.59
CA GLY A 97 12.75 -4.64 -1.36
C GLY A 97 13.83 -5.27 -0.48
N THR A 98 14.48 -6.32 -0.97
CA THR A 98 15.55 -7.03 -0.27
C THR A 98 16.92 -6.39 -0.53
N LYS A 99 17.62 -5.96 0.53
CA LYS A 99 18.99 -5.44 0.46
C LYS A 99 20.01 -6.52 0.06
N PRO A 100 20.89 -6.30 -0.94
CA PRO A 100 22.06 -7.14 -1.16
C PRO A 100 23.09 -6.93 -0.04
N GLY A 101 23.69 -8.02 0.43
CA GLY A 101 24.64 -8.01 1.56
C GLY A 101 25.92 -7.16 1.36
N PRO A 102 26.70 -6.98 2.44
CA PRO A 102 27.73 -5.94 2.59
C PRO A 102 28.89 -5.92 1.57
N ARG A 103 29.02 -6.93 0.69
CA ARG A 103 30.12 -6.99 -0.29
C ARG A 103 29.95 -6.07 -1.51
N LYS A 104 28.76 -5.50 -1.77
CA LYS A 104 28.49 -4.74 -3.03
C LYS A 104 28.07 -3.27 -2.85
N GLY A 105 27.97 -2.75 -1.63
CA GLY A 105 27.32 -1.45 -1.35
C GLY A 105 28.00 -0.22 -1.97
N TRP A 106 29.34 -0.12 -1.90
CA TRP A 106 30.08 1.04 -2.42
C TRP A 106 30.47 0.90 -3.90
N LEU A 107 30.76 -0.33 -4.35
CA LEU A 107 31.01 -0.64 -5.76
C LEU A 107 29.77 -0.40 -6.63
N GLY A 108 28.56 -0.59 -6.09
CA GLY A 108 27.32 -0.29 -6.80
C GLY A 108 27.18 1.18 -7.18
N LEU A 109 27.73 2.11 -6.38
CA LEU A 109 27.69 3.55 -6.65
C LEU A 109 28.60 3.97 -7.82
N LEU A 110 29.51 3.10 -8.28
CA LEU A 110 30.27 3.34 -9.50
C LEU A 110 29.38 3.27 -10.75
N ASN A 111 28.22 2.63 -10.66
CA ASN A 111 27.21 2.68 -11.70
C ASN A 111 26.43 3.99 -11.57
N PRO A 112 26.52 4.94 -12.53
CA PRO A 112 25.80 6.21 -12.47
C PRO A 112 24.28 6.03 -12.37
N ILE A 113 23.75 4.92 -12.90
CA ILE A 113 22.32 4.55 -12.84
C ILE A 113 21.93 4.22 -11.41
N VAL A 114 22.77 3.51 -10.67
CA VAL A 114 22.56 3.17 -9.25
C VAL A 114 22.70 4.43 -8.39
N ALA A 115 23.72 5.25 -8.64
CA ALA A 115 23.97 6.48 -7.89
C ALA A 115 22.83 7.51 -8.05
N ALA A 116 22.25 7.65 -9.25
CA ALA A 116 21.16 8.58 -9.52
C ALA A 116 19.81 8.20 -8.89
N GLN A 117 19.66 6.96 -8.42
CA GLN A 117 18.39 6.40 -7.94
C GLN A 117 18.35 6.15 -6.44
N ASN A 118 19.39 6.59 -5.73
CA ASN A 118 19.51 6.42 -4.29
C ASN A 118 18.25 6.96 -3.57
N PHE A 119 17.59 6.07 -2.81
CA PHE A 119 16.60 6.36 -1.74
C PHE A 119 15.10 6.52 -2.06
N GLU A 120 14.55 5.89 -3.10
CA GLU A 120 13.08 5.91 -3.29
C GLU A 120 12.37 4.74 -2.59
N TYR A 121 11.87 4.99 -1.37
CA TYR A 121 10.92 4.12 -0.67
C TYR A 121 9.49 4.61 -0.82
N LYS A 122 8.53 3.68 -0.91
CA LYS A 122 7.09 3.98 -0.89
C LYS A 122 6.44 3.35 0.34
N MET A 123 6.32 4.16 1.39
CA MET A 123 5.36 3.91 2.46
C MET A 123 4.09 4.67 2.15
N SER A 124 2.93 4.03 2.27
CA SER A 124 1.66 4.74 2.23
C SER A 124 0.80 4.34 3.42
N THR A 125 0.38 5.34 4.18
CA THR A 125 -0.40 5.18 5.40
C THR A 125 -1.72 5.91 5.26
N TYR A 126 -2.83 5.20 5.45
CA TYR A 126 -4.17 5.72 5.26
C TYR A 126 -5.05 5.45 6.47
N ARG A 127 -5.97 6.35 6.78
CA ARG A 127 -7.09 6.02 7.67
C ARG A 127 -8.03 5.09 6.94
N TYR A 128 -8.42 3.97 7.54
CA TYR A 128 -9.29 3.00 6.86
C TYR A 128 -10.64 3.60 6.45
N ILE A 129 -11.23 4.43 7.33
CA ILE A 129 -12.47 5.15 7.03
C ILE A 129 -12.39 6.05 5.80
N ALA A 130 -11.20 6.58 5.49
CA ALA A 130 -10.99 7.40 4.31
C ALA A 130 -10.99 6.53 3.04
N LEU A 131 -10.50 5.29 3.12
CA LEU A 131 -10.46 4.35 2.01
C LEU A 131 -11.84 3.77 1.64
N LYS A 132 -12.75 3.61 2.61
CA LYS A 132 -14.05 2.96 2.38
C LYS A 132 -14.84 3.62 1.26
N ASN A 133 -15.47 2.80 0.43
CA ASN A 133 -16.43 3.25 -0.58
C ASN A 133 -17.71 3.78 0.08
N ASN A 134 -18.52 4.50 -0.69
CA ASN A 134 -19.86 4.87 -0.29
C ASN A 134 -20.83 3.67 -0.38
N GLU A 135 -22.07 3.88 0.05
CA GLU A 135 -23.14 2.86 0.09
C GLU A 135 -23.45 2.25 -1.29
N ILE A 136 -23.19 2.99 -2.39
CA ILE A 136 -23.41 2.56 -3.77
C ILE A 136 -22.16 1.82 -4.31
N GLY A 137 -21.16 1.54 -3.47
CA GLY A 137 -19.93 0.86 -3.84
C GLY A 137 -18.95 1.70 -4.68
N ARG A 138 -19.14 3.03 -4.77
CA ARG A 138 -18.21 3.96 -5.43
C ARG A 138 -17.28 4.61 -4.41
N GLY A 139 -16.01 4.77 -4.75
CA GLY A 139 -15.06 5.46 -3.89
C GLY A 139 -13.62 4.99 -4.09
N PRO A 140 -12.73 5.33 -3.14
CA PRO A 140 -11.30 5.15 -3.29
C PRO A 140 -10.89 3.69 -3.55
N LEU A 141 -11.40 2.74 -2.75
CA LEU A 141 -11.07 1.31 -2.94
C LEU A 141 -11.67 0.71 -4.21
N ALA A 142 -12.87 1.14 -4.62
CA ALA A 142 -13.47 0.67 -5.87
C ALA A 142 -12.63 1.08 -7.09
N LEU A 143 -12.13 2.31 -7.09
CA LEU A 143 -11.27 2.81 -8.17
C LEU A 143 -9.86 2.23 -8.11
N TYR A 144 -9.33 2.01 -6.91
CA TYR A 144 -8.05 1.32 -6.71
C TYR A 144 -8.03 -0.07 -7.36
N PHE A 145 -9.12 -0.84 -7.21
CA PHE A 145 -9.22 -2.18 -7.79
C PHE A 145 -9.85 -2.22 -9.20
N LYS A 146 -10.24 -1.07 -9.78
CA LYS A 146 -10.97 -1.01 -11.05
C LYS A 146 -10.18 -1.59 -12.22
N GLY A 147 -8.86 -1.38 -12.26
CA GLY A 147 -8.03 -1.87 -13.37
C GLY A 147 -8.01 -3.39 -13.52
N LYS A 148 -8.28 -4.16 -12.46
CA LYS A 148 -8.38 -5.63 -12.53
C LYS A 148 -9.64 -6.12 -13.24
N THR A 149 -10.77 -5.42 -13.06
CA THR A 149 -12.05 -5.76 -13.71
C THR A 149 -11.97 -5.59 -15.23
N LEU A 150 -11.13 -4.67 -15.68
CA LEU A 150 -10.96 -4.32 -17.08
C LEU A 150 -9.93 -5.21 -17.78
N ALA A 151 -8.97 -5.80 -17.06
CA ALA A 151 -7.95 -6.71 -17.61
C ALA A 151 -8.48 -8.01 -18.25
N GLY A 152 -9.78 -8.32 -18.10
CA GLY A 152 -10.44 -9.48 -18.72
C GLY A 152 -11.34 -9.15 -19.92
N ARG A 153 -11.51 -7.88 -20.27
CA ARG A 153 -12.17 -7.40 -21.50
C ARG A 153 -11.12 -6.65 -22.33
N ASP A 154 -11.35 -6.39 -23.62
CA ASP A 154 -10.44 -5.58 -24.46
C ASP A 154 -10.25 -4.18 -23.83
N ALA A 155 -9.27 -4.07 -22.93
CA ALA A 155 -8.99 -2.87 -22.19
C ALA A 155 -8.25 -1.92 -23.12
N ASP A 156 -8.94 -0.86 -23.54
CA ASP A 156 -8.37 0.25 -24.28
C ASP A 156 -7.02 0.71 -23.66
N VAL A 157 -6.11 1.19 -24.51
CA VAL A 157 -4.74 1.56 -24.13
C VAL A 157 -4.73 2.55 -22.96
N PHE A 158 -5.71 3.46 -22.91
CA PHE A 158 -5.89 4.38 -21.78
C PHE A 158 -6.23 3.66 -20.47
N THR A 159 -7.12 2.67 -20.53
CA THR A 159 -7.54 1.87 -19.37
C THR A 159 -6.41 1.03 -18.80
N SER A 160 -5.62 0.40 -19.68
CA SER A 160 -4.45 -0.39 -19.30
C SER A 160 -3.36 0.48 -18.65
N ASN A 161 -3.17 1.71 -19.14
CA ASN A 161 -2.25 2.65 -18.51
C ASN A 161 -2.77 3.25 -17.19
N MET A 162 -4.09 3.38 -17.01
CA MET A 162 -4.68 3.77 -15.72
C MET A 162 -4.36 2.75 -14.62
N TYR A 163 -4.24 1.47 -14.93
CA TYR A 163 -3.80 0.45 -13.96
C TYR A 163 -2.37 0.72 -13.45
N LEU A 164 -1.49 1.32 -14.27
CA LEU A 164 -0.15 1.73 -13.82
C LEU A 164 -0.19 2.94 -12.88
N ALA A 165 -1.31 3.65 -12.80
CA ALA A 165 -1.53 4.84 -11.99
C ALA A 165 -2.38 4.59 -10.74
N GLU A 166 -2.67 3.33 -10.38
CA GLU A 166 -3.60 2.94 -9.30
C GLU A 166 -3.36 3.68 -7.97
N ASP A 167 -2.10 3.75 -7.51
CA ASP A 167 -1.75 4.41 -6.24
C ASP A 167 -1.97 5.94 -6.33
N ARG A 168 -1.80 6.55 -7.51
CA ARG A 168 -2.00 7.99 -7.73
C ARG A 168 -3.48 8.34 -7.86
N ILE A 169 -4.24 7.50 -8.56
CA ILE A 169 -5.70 7.62 -8.65
C ILE A 169 -6.31 7.49 -7.25
N LEU A 170 -5.83 6.55 -6.43
CA LEU A 170 -6.26 6.41 -5.04
C LEU A 170 -6.03 7.69 -4.24
N CYS A 171 -4.85 8.31 -4.37
CA CYS A 171 -4.55 9.58 -3.73
C CYS A 171 -5.52 10.70 -4.15
N TRP A 172 -5.82 10.80 -5.45
CA TRP A 172 -6.82 11.76 -5.94
C TRP A 172 -8.21 11.51 -5.33
N GLU A 173 -8.70 10.27 -5.39
CA GLU A 173 -10.02 9.89 -4.90
C GLU A 173 -10.18 10.07 -3.38
N LEU A 174 -9.08 10.00 -2.63
CA LEU A 174 -9.08 10.35 -1.21
C LEU A 174 -9.30 11.85 -1.00
N VAL A 175 -8.53 12.70 -1.70
CA VAL A 175 -8.63 14.16 -1.56
C VAL A 175 -9.97 14.69 -2.11
N ALA A 176 -10.43 14.14 -3.23
CA ALA A 176 -11.67 14.50 -3.89
C ALA A 176 -12.92 13.77 -3.35
N LYS A 177 -12.79 13.04 -2.23
CA LYS A 177 -13.89 12.29 -1.63
C LYS A 177 -15.04 13.21 -1.23
N ARG A 178 -16.23 12.95 -1.80
CA ARG A 178 -17.45 13.73 -1.53
C ARG A 178 -17.78 13.79 -0.04
N GLY A 179 -18.18 14.98 0.44
CA GLY A 179 -18.59 15.18 1.83
C GLY A 179 -17.47 14.97 2.86
N HIS A 180 -16.21 15.06 2.43
CA HIS A 180 -15.05 14.92 3.30
C HIS A 180 -13.96 15.93 2.90
N ASN A 181 -12.99 16.13 3.77
CA ASN A 181 -11.87 17.05 3.58
C ASN A 181 -10.52 16.37 3.86
N TRP A 182 -10.37 15.11 3.44
CA TRP A 182 -9.14 14.34 3.64
C TRP A 182 -7.94 15.01 2.96
N VAL A 183 -6.81 15.00 3.68
CA VAL A 183 -5.54 15.56 3.20
C VAL A 183 -4.47 14.49 3.16
N LEU A 184 -3.62 14.56 2.14
CA LEU A 184 -2.40 13.77 2.06
C LEU A 184 -1.24 14.63 2.54
N LYS A 185 -0.35 14.05 3.36
CA LYS A 185 0.81 14.73 3.91
C LYS A 185 2.07 13.92 3.65
N TYR A 186 3.07 14.57 3.08
CA TYR A 186 4.41 14.01 2.95
C TYR A 186 5.18 14.15 4.27
N VAL A 187 5.84 13.08 4.71
CA VAL A 187 6.62 13.04 5.95
C VAL A 187 8.08 12.79 5.59
N LYS A 188 8.88 13.86 5.50
CA LYS A 188 10.29 13.80 5.07
C LYS A 188 11.18 12.93 5.95
N SER A 189 10.86 12.80 7.25
CA SER A 189 11.63 11.97 8.18
C SER A 189 11.41 10.47 8.01
N ALA A 190 10.37 10.06 7.27
CA ALA A 190 10.17 8.65 6.93
C ALA A 190 11.07 8.28 5.75
N TRP A 191 12.03 7.38 5.96
CA TRP A 191 12.94 6.89 4.92
C TRP A 191 12.94 5.36 4.89
N GLY A 192 13.34 4.80 3.75
CA GLY A 192 13.52 3.37 3.56
C GLY A 192 14.46 3.10 2.38
N GLU A 193 15.02 1.89 2.33
CA GLU A 193 15.92 1.44 1.27
C GLU A 193 15.19 0.46 0.33
N THR A 194 15.48 0.52 -0.97
CA THR A 194 14.93 -0.40 -1.98
C THR A 194 16.00 -0.83 -2.99
N ASN A 195 15.66 -1.81 -3.82
CA ASN A 195 16.49 -2.24 -4.94
C ASN A 195 16.45 -1.24 -6.08
N VAL A 196 17.62 -0.90 -6.59
CA VAL A 196 17.79 -0.12 -7.81
C VAL A 196 17.98 -1.07 -9.01
N PRO A 197 17.43 -0.73 -10.20
CA PRO A 197 17.81 -1.40 -11.44
C PRO A 197 19.32 -1.31 -11.65
N ASN A 198 19.94 -2.43 -12.01
CA ASN A 198 21.39 -2.45 -12.27
C ASN A 198 21.71 -2.28 -13.77
N GLU A 199 20.72 -2.48 -14.63
CA GLU A 199 20.87 -2.44 -16.09
C GLU A 199 20.04 -1.31 -16.73
N VAL A 200 20.54 -0.76 -17.84
CA VAL A 200 19.86 0.28 -18.63
C VAL A 200 18.45 -0.14 -19.08
N PRO A 201 18.21 -1.36 -19.60
CA PRO A 201 16.88 -1.75 -20.05
C PRO A 201 15.86 -1.79 -18.91
N GLU A 202 16.24 -2.34 -17.75
CA GLU A 202 15.39 -2.36 -16.56
C GLU A 202 15.05 -0.94 -16.09
N PHE A 203 16.05 -0.05 -16.07
CA PHE A 203 15.86 1.36 -15.72
C PHE A 203 14.88 2.07 -16.67
N ILE A 204 15.04 1.90 -17.98
CA ILE A 204 14.16 2.51 -19.00
C ILE A 204 12.72 2.00 -18.83
N ILE A 205 12.53 0.68 -18.64
CA ILE A 205 11.19 0.10 -18.45
C ILE A 205 10.54 0.64 -17.17
N GLN A 206 11.30 0.74 -16.07
CA GLN A 206 10.82 1.29 -14.80
C GLN A 206 10.40 2.76 -14.97
N ARG A 207 11.23 3.60 -15.58
CA ARG A 207 10.94 5.03 -15.76
C ARG A 207 9.81 5.27 -16.75
N ARG A 208 9.71 4.47 -17.82
CA ARG A 208 8.55 4.48 -18.74
C ARG A 208 7.25 4.20 -17.99
N ARG A 209 7.24 3.19 -17.11
CA ARG A 209 6.08 2.89 -16.27
C ARG A 209 5.71 4.07 -15.37
N TRP A 210 6.68 4.72 -14.75
CA TRP A 210 6.44 5.83 -13.82
C TRP A 210 5.95 7.08 -14.54
N LEU A 211 6.55 7.41 -15.69
CA LEU A 211 6.19 8.53 -16.53
C LEU A 211 4.76 8.37 -17.06
N ASN A 212 4.45 7.21 -17.67
CA ASN A 212 3.11 6.90 -18.13
C ASN A 212 2.11 7.01 -16.97
N GLY A 213 2.39 6.37 -15.84
CA GLY A 213 1.52 6.44 -14.67
C GLY A 213 1.32 7.88 -14.15
N SER A 214 2.29 8.80 -14.35
CA SER A 214 2.17 10.19 -13.85
C SER A 214 1.28 10.97 -14.80
N PHE A 215 1.56 10.84 -16.09
CA PHE A 215 0.84 11.49 -17.16
C PHE A 215 -0.65 11.13 -17.14
N PHE A 216 -0.99 9.84 -17.06
CA PHE A 216 -2.38 9.40 -17.03
C PHE A 216 -3.09 9.77 -15.72
N ALA A 217 -2.39 9.76 -14.57
CA ALA A 217 -2.96 10.25 -13.32
C ALA A 217 -3.30 11.75 -13.40
N ALA A 218 -2.42 12.53 -14.02
CA ALA A 218 -2.62 13.96 -14.19
C ALA A 218 -3.85 14.24 -15.07
N ILE A 219 -3.97 13.57 -16.24
CA ILE A 219 -5.13 13.72 -17.13
C ILE A 219 -6.41 13.32 -16.40
N TYR A 220 -6.38 12.21 -15.67
CA TYR A 220 -7.51 11.75 -14.87
C TYR A 220 -7.94 12.81 -13.84
N SER A 221 -6.99 13.40 -13.11
CA SER A 221 -7.29 14.44 -12.12
C SER A 221 -7.90 15.69 -12.74
N LEU A 222 -7.43 16.13 -13.91
CA LEU A 222 -8.04 17.25 -14.63
C LEU A 222 -9.47 16.94 -15.07
N ALA A 223 -9.66 15.79 -15.73
CA ALA A 223 -10.98 15.38 -16.20
C ALA A 223 -12.00 15.28 -15.04
N HIS A 224 -11.53 14.99 -13.83
CA HIS A 224 -12.36 14.83 -12.64
C HIS A 224 -12.27 16.02 -11.67
N ILE A 225 -11.67 17.15 -12.05
CA ILE A 225 -11.43 18.29 -11.14
C ILE A 225 -12.73 18.90 -10.58
N GLY A 226 -13.84 18.72 -11.30
CA GLY A 226 -15.18 19.07 -10.84
C GLY A 226 -15.61 18.33 -9.56
N GLN A 227 -15.04 17.16 -9.24
CA GLN A 227 -15.29 16.45 -7.98
C GLN A 227 -14.93 17.29 -6.75
N MET A 228 -13.92 18.17 -6.87
CA MET A 228 -13.45 18.99 -5.77
C MET A 228 -14.54 19.93 -5.22
N SER A 229 -15.49 20.35 -6.07
CA SER A 229 -16.65 21.16 -5.67
C SER A 229 -17.62 20.46 -4.72
N ARG A 230 -17.54 19.12 -4.63
CA ARG A 230 -18.41 18.28 -3.79
C ARG A 230 -17.73 17.84 -2.48
N THR A 231 -16.55 18.37 -2.20
CA THR A 231 -15.78 18.10 -0.97
C THR A 231 -16.11 19.13 0.12
N GLU A 232 -15.67 18.87 1.34
CA GLU A 232 -15.80 19.79 2.48
C GLU A 232 -14.52 20.61 2.73
N HIS A 233 -13.63 20.69 1.74
CA HIS A 233 -12.44 21.53 1.83
C HIS A 233 -12.82 23.01 1.94
N SER A 234 -12.01 23.80 2.64
CA SER A 234 -12.23 25.25 2.69
C SER A 234 -12.10 25.88 1.30
N ARG A 235 -12.85 26.96 1.02
CA ARG A 235 -12.81 27.64 -0.29
C ARG A 235 -11.40 28.01 -0.73
N LYS A 236 -10.55 28.45 0.21
CA LYS A 236 -9.13 28.76 -0.06
C LYS A 236 -8.35 27.52 -0.53
N LYS A 237 -8.54 26.38 0.13
CA LYS A 237 -7.88 25.12 -0.24
C LYS A 237 -8.41 24.58 -1.56
N ALA A 238 -9.72 24.59 -1.77
CA ALA A 238 -10.32 24.18 -3.03
C ALA A 238 -9.77 25.03 -4.19
N LEU A 239 -9.71 26.35 -4.03
CA LEU A 239 -9.15 27.25 -5.03
C LEU A 239 -7.65 26.99 -5.28
N ALA A 240 -6.85 26.78 -4.23
CA ALA A 240 -5.44 26.43 -4.36
C ALA A 240 -5.25 25.11 -5.14
N LEU A 241 -6.08 24.09 -4.88
CA LEU A 241 -6.06 22.82 -5.62
C LEU A 241 -6.48 22.99 -7.09
N TYR A 242 -7.43 23.88 -7.38
CA TYR A 242 -7.78 24.24 -8.76
C TYR A 242 -6.61 24.93 -9.48
N PHE A 243 -5.95 25.88 -8.83
CA PHE A 243 -4.76 26.54 -9.38
C PHE A 243 -3.59 25.56 -9.59
N GLU A 244 -3.33 24.68 -8.63
CA GLU A 244 -2.32 23.63 -8.76
C GLU A 244 -2.65 22.70 -9.92
N GLY A 245 -3.92 22.32 -10.09
CA GLY A 245 -4.37 21.51 -11.23
C GLY A 245 -4.10 22.19 -12.58
N LEU A 246 -4.35 23.51 -12.68
CA LEU A 246 -4.06 24.29 -13.89
C LEU A 246 -2.57 24.52 -14.12
N TYR A 247 -1.77 24.71 -13.07
CA TYR A 247 -0.33 24.98 -13.17
C TYR A 247 0.47 23.75 -13.62
N ASN A 248 0.05 22.55 -13.23
CA ASN A 248 0.74 21.31 -13.57
C ASN A 248 0.50 20.84 -15.03
N PHE A 249 -0.17 21.64 -15.86
CA PHE A 249 -0.51 21.37 -17.25
C PHE A 249 -0.22 22.57 -18.16
#